data_AF-A0A2A4N304-F1
#
_entry.id   AF-A0A2A4N304-F1
#
_cell.length_a   1.000
_cell.length_b   1.000
_cell.length_c   1.000
_cell.angle_alpha   90.00
_cell.angle_beta   90.00
_cell.angle_gamma   90.00
#
_symmetry.space_group_name_H-M   'P 1'
#
loop_
_entity.id
_entity.type
_entity.pdbx_description
1 polymer ?
#
loop_
_entity_poly.entity_id
_entity_poly.type
_entity_poly.pdbx_seq_one_letter_code
_entity_poly.pdbx_strand_id
1 'polypeptide(L)'
;ADTFLPREGWRDLIELLEASGDAALVARHAVAPPKAAMQDHLDLIDRVFACETLGDITAALRAEAGDFAGAALKAISRNSPLSMACAAKVIQNLRGSGGDIRAALTLEYRFTYRAMEMGDFLEGIRAQIIDKDRNPVWKHSDGVVPDQAIAQMLAPLGDAELNFASREKNMKIGFIGLGNMGAPMAANLAAAGHQVTGFDMASVAVDGVNMAASAAEAASGADVVITMLPNGAILRSVAGEIIPTMRKGATFLDCSTVDVDSAKVASQAAEDAGLLFVDAPVSGGVGGASGGTLTFMAGGTDAAFASVEPLFDIMGQKAVHCGVAGAGQSAKICNNMILGATMIATCEAFALADKLGLDRQKMFDVVSTSSGYSWTMNAYCPAPGVGPTSPADNGYKPGFAADLMLKDLRLSQQAAASADADTPMGALAAALYARFVEEEDGTGQDFSAMLPRFEKRGHQ
;
A
#
# COMPACT_ATOMS: atom_id res chain seq x y z
N ALA A 1 -30.28 -5.37 -3.32
CA ALA A 1 -31.26 -4.26 -3.29
C ALA A 1 -32.61 -4.74 -2.77
N ASP A 2 -32.91 -6.02 -2.98
CA ASP A 2 -34.22 -6.64 -2.72
C ASP A 2 -34.44 -6.99 -1.25
N THR A 3 -33.36 -7.09 -0.47
CA THR A 3 -33.39 -7.34 0.97
C THR A 3 -32.26 -6.61 1.68
N PHE A 4 -32.40 -6.38 2.99
CA PHE A 4 -31.35 -5.87 3.85
C PHE A 4 -31.38 -6.53 5.23
N LEU A 5 -30.29 -6.41 5.99
CA LEU A 5 -30.20 -6.89 7.37
C LEU A 5 -30.28 -5.71 8.34
N PRO A 6 -31.36 -5.56 9.12
CA PRO A 6 -31.47 -4.49 10.11
C PRO A 6 -30.36 -4.60 11.15
N ARG A 7 -29.64 -3.50 11.38
CA ARG A 7 -28.50 -3.46 12.32
C ARG A 7 -28.87 -3.96 13.72
N GLU A 8 -30.08 -3.69 14.15
CA GLU A 8 -30.64 -4.12 15.43
C GLU A 8 -30.61 -5.65 15.63
N GLY A 9 -30.73 -6.44 14.55
CA GLY A 9 -30.69 -7.91 14.61
C GLY A 9 -29.30 -8.52 14.40
N TRP A 10 -28.25 -7.71 14.21
CA TRP A 10 -26.93 -8.23 13.84
C TRP A 10 -26.28 -9.05 14.95
N ARG A 11 -26.43 -8.64 16.21
CA ARG A 11 -25.81 -9.35 17.34
C ARG A 11 -26.28 -10.80 17.40
N ASP A 12 -27.59 -10.99 17.39
CA ASP A 12 -28.21 -12.33 17.47
C ASP A 12 -27.85 -13.17 16.23
N LEU A 13 -27.83 -12.56 15.05
CA LEU A 13 -27.44 -13.25 13.82
C LEU A 13 -25.96 -13.68 13.85
N ILE A 14 -25.05 -12.84 14.35
CA ILE A 14 -23.63 -13.18 14.49
C ILE A 14 -23.47 -14.35 15.46
N GLU A 15 -24.11 -14.30 16.64
CA GLU A 15 -24.06 -15.40 17.62
C GLU A 15 -24.58 -16.72 17.01
N LEU A 16 -25.66 -16.68 16.22
CA LEU A 16 -26.19 -17.86 15.53
C LEU A 16 -25.26 -18.37 14.42
N LEU A 17 -24.62 -17.49 13.67
CA LEU A 17 -23.68 -17.85 12.61
C LEU A 17 -22.41 -18.48 13.19
N GLU A 18 -21.86 -17.91 14.26
CA GLU A 18 -20.70 -18.46 14.97
C GLU A 18 -21.00 -19.85 15.55
N ALA A 19 -22.19 -20.04 16.10
CA ALA A 19 -22.59 -21.32 16.70
C ALA A 19 -22.88 -22.42 15.67
N SER A 20 -23.49 -22.07 14.53
CA SER A 20 -24.01 -23.05 13.56
C SER A 20 -23.14 -23.24 12.32
N GLY A 21 -22.39 -22.21 11.91
CA GLY A 21 -21.74 -22.14 10.61
C GLY A 21 -22.70 -22.09 9.40
N ASP A 22 -24.03 -21.97 9.62
CA ASP A 22 -25.03 -22.01 8.55
C ASP A 22 -25.22 -20.62 7.90
N ALA A 23 -24.55 -20.40 6.78
CA ALA A 23 -24.67 -19.17 6.00
C ALA A 23 -26.10 -18.89 5.49
N ALA A 24 -26.99 -19.88 5.43
CA ALA A 24 -28.39 -19.67 5.02
C ALA A 24 -29.16 -18.79 6.02
N LEU A 25 -28.67 -18.66 7.26
CA LEU A 25 -29.26 -17.77 8.27
C LEU A 25 -29.25 -16.30 7.84
N VAL A 26 -28.26 -15.87 7.06
CA VAL A 26 -28.18 -14.50 6.51
C VAL A 26 -29.41 -14.19 5.68
N ALA A 27 -29.79 -15.09 4.76
CA ALA A 27 -30.96 -14.92 3.90
C ALA A 27 -32.27 -14.97 4.70
N ARG A 28 -32.35 -15.80 5.75
CA ARG A 28 -33.56 -15.91 6.60
C ARG A 28 -33.80 -14.68 7.47
N HIS A 29 -32.74 -13.97 7.85
CA HIS A 29 -32.81 -12.76 8.67
C HIS A 29 -32.88 -11.48 7.82
N ALA A 30 -32.66 -11.59 6.51
CA ALA A 30 -32.82 -10.48 5.61
C ALA A 30 -34.31 -10.14 5.46
N VAL A 31 -34.63 -8.84 5.52
CA VAL A 31 -35.99 -8.33 5.38
C VAL A 31 -36.12 -7.52 4.09
N ALA A 32 -37.34 -7.45 3.56
CA ALA A 32 -37.62 -6.59 2.40
C ALA A 32 -37.44 -5.10 2.79
N PRO A 33 -36.87 -4.27 1.90
CA PRO A 33 -36.79 -2.84 2.13
C PRO A 33 -38.20 -2.24 2.25
N PRO A 34 -38.38 -1.18 3.05
CA PRO A 34 -39.63 -0.45 3.07
C PRO A 34 -39.94 0.11 1.67
N LYS A 35 -41.23 0.32 1.37
CA LYS A 35 -41.67 0.92 0.11
C LYS A 35 -40.96 2.27 -0.07
N ALA A 36 -40.24 2.44 -1.17
CA ALA A 36 -39.54 3.69 -1.43
C ALA A 36 -40.56 4.81 -1.69
N ALA A 37 -40.28 6.01 -1.16
CA ALA A 37 -41.13 7.18 -1.40
C ALA A 37 -41.27 7.52 -2.90
N MET A 38 -40.28 7.16 -3.71
CA MET A 38 -40.29 7.34 -5.16
C MET A 38 -41.10 6.26 -5.91
N GLN A 39 -41.51 5.18 -5.25
CA GLN A 39 -42.16 4.04 -5.90
C GLN A 39 -43.50 4.42 -6.53
N ASP A 40 -44.24 5.32 -5.89
CA ASP A 40 -45.51 5.86 -6.41
C ASP A 40 -45.33 6.84 -7.57
N HIS A 41 -44.08 7.22 -7.87
CA HIS A 41 -43.74 8.13 -8.96
C HIS A 41 -42.98 7.44 -10.10
N LEU A 42 -42.79 6.12 -10.07
CA LEU A 42 -41.99 5.41 -11.08
C LEU A 42 -42.50 5.62 -12.51
N ASP A 43 -43.81 5.48 -12.75
CA ASP A 43 -44.39 5.68 -14.09
C ASP A 43 -44.16 7.12 -14.61
N LEU A 44 -44.18 8.10 -13.71
CA LEU A 44 -43.90 9.49 -14.03
C LEU A 44 -42.40 9.70 -14.30
N ILE A 45 -41.53 9.13 -13.45
CA ILE A 45 -40.07 9.19 -13.60
C ILE A 45 -39.66 8.58 -14.93
N ASP A 46 -40.13 7.38 -15.24
CA ASP A 46 -39.78 6.66 -16.46
C ASP A 46 -40.26 7.42 -17.68
N ARG A 47 -41.49 7.96 -17.68
CA ARG A 47 -42.00 8.78 -18.77
C ARG A 47 -41.18 10.05 -18.99
N VAL A 48 -40.94 10.82 -17.93
CA VAL A 48 -40.31 12.15 -18.02
C VAL A 48 -38.82 12.05 -18.31
N PHE A 49 -38.10 11.13 -17.68
CA PHE A 49 -36.65 10.98 -17.82
C PHE A 49 -36.25 9.99 -18.93
N ALA A 50 -37.20 9.48 -19.71
CA ALA A 50 -36.94 8.80 -20.99
C ALA A 50 -36.73 9.78 -22.15
N CYS A 51 -37.05 11.06 -21.99
CA CYS A 51 -36.83 12.08 -23.01
C CYS A 51 -35.35 12.22 -23.40
N GLU A 52 -35.09 12.57 -24.66
CA GLU A 52 -33.73 12.59 -25.24
C GLU A 52 -32.87 13.78 -24.78
N THR A 53 -33.49 14.93 -24.53
CA THR A 53 -32.76 16.15 -24.15
C THR A 53 -33.18 16.69 -22.79
N LEU A 54 -32.30 17.47 -22.15
CA LEU A 54 -32.65 18.21 -20.94
C LEU A 54 -33.83 19.16 -21.19
N GLY A 55 -33.92 19.75 -22.38
CA GLY A 55 -35.04 20.61 -22.79
C GLY A 55 -36.36 19.85 -22.74
N ASP A 56 -36.41 18.65 -23.32
CA ASP A 56 -37.60 17.80 -23.32
C ASP A 56 -37.98 17.35 -21.91
N ILE A 57 -37.00 16.96 -21.08
CA ILE A 57 -37.22 16.60 -19.68
C ILE A 57 -37.87 17.76 -18.92
N THR A 58 -37.32 18.98 -19.05
CA THR A 58 -37.87 20.16 -18.36
C THR A 58 -39.25 20.56 -18.91
N ALA A 59 -39.49 20.40 -20.21
CA ALA A 59 -40.80 20.64 -20.82
C ALA A 59 -41.84 19.63 -20.32
N ALA A 60 -41.49 18.35 -20.25
CA ALA A 60 -42.33 17.31 -19.68
C ALA A 60 -42.64 17.59 -18.20
N LEU A 61 -41.64 17.91 -17.38
CA LEU A 61 -41.85 18.28 -15.98
C LEU A 61 -42.77 19.49 -15.80
N ARG A 62 -42.69 20.49 -16.69
CA ARG A 62 -43.59 21.66 -16.65
C ARG A 62 -45.04 21.32 -17.02
N ALA A 63 -45.24 20.30 -17.83
CA ALA A 63 -46.57 19.83 -18.23
C ALA A 63 -47.24 18.95 -17.15
N GLU A 64 -46.47 18.45 -16.19
CA GLU A 64 -46.93 17.56 -15.12
C GLU A 64 -47.34 18.36 -13.88
N ALA A 65 -48.47 17.99 -13.28
CA ALA A 65 -48.90 18.57 -12.01
C ALA A 65 -48.40 17.73 -10.82
N GLY A 66 -48.07 18.40 -9.72
CA GLY A 66 -47.76 17.75 -8.44
C GLY A 66 -46.38 18.07 -7.87
N ASP A 67 -46.20 17.75 -6.60
CA ASP A 67 -45.03 18.15 -5.82
C ASP A 67 -43.73 17.54 -6.35
N PHE A 68 -43.76 16.30 -6.85
CA PHE A 68 -42.60 15.64 -7.43
C PHE A 68 -42.06 16.40 -8.65
N ALA A 69 -42.94 16.71 -9.62
CA ALA A 69 -42.55 17.39 -10.85
C ALA A 69 -42.01 18.81 -10.56
N GLY A 70 -42.69 19.54 -9.66
CA GLY A 70 -42.25 20.86 -9.22
C GLY A 70 -40.90 20.84 -8.50
N ALA A 71 -40.68 19.88 -7.60
CA ALA A 71 -39.42 19.72 -6.88
C ALA A 71 -38.27 19.32 -7.82
N ALA A 72 -38.50 18.38 -8.74
CA ALA A 72 -37.52 17.95 -9.73
C ALA A 72 -37.13 19.10 -10.67
N LEU A 73 -38.11 19.85 -11.19
CA LEU A 73 -37.87 21.01 -12.04
C LEU A 73 -37.04 22.08 -11.30
N LYS A 74 -37.40 22.38 -10.05
CA LYS A 74 -36.65 23.33 -9.21
C LYS A 74 -35.21 22.88 -8.97
N ALA A 75 -34.99 21.58 -8.73
CA ALA A 75 -33.65 21.04 -8.53
C ALA A 75 -32.79 21.14 -9.80
N ILE A 76 -33.37 20.82 -10.96
CA ILE A 76 -32.69 20.90 -12.27
C ILE A 76 -32.35 22.36 -12.61
N SER A 77 -33.32 23.26 -12.54
CA SER A 77 -33.14 24.68 -12.91
C SER A 77 -32.22 25.47 -11.98
N ARG A 78 -31.88 24.96 -10.79
CA ARG A 78 -30.92 25.62 -9.89
C ARG A 78 -29.46 25.38 -10.31
N ASN A 79 -29.18 24.31 -11.04
CA ASN A 79 -27.83 23.90 -11.39
C ASN A 79 -27.42 24.42 -12.78
N SER A 80 -26.13 24.32 -13.11
CA SER A 80 -25.63 24.61 -14.46
C SER A 80 -26.39 23.77 -15.51
N PRO A 81 -27.00 24.40 -16.54
CA PRO A 81 -27.68 23.68 -17.61
C PRO A 81 -26.76 22.71 -18.35
N LEU A 82 -25.49 23.09 -18.59
CA LEU A 82 -24.51 22.21 -19.23
C LEU A 82 -24.23 20.97 -18.38
N SER A 83 -24.09 21.13 -17.06
CA SER A 83 -23.85 20.02 -16.13
C SER A 83 -25.05 19.06 -16.09
N MET A 84 -26.27 19.60 -16.04
CA MET A 84 -27.50 18.79 -16.06
C MET A 84 -27.69 18.06 -17.40
N ALA A 85 -27.35 18.70 -18.51
CA ALA A 85 -27.44 18.08 -19.84
C ALA A 85 -26.40 16.96 -20.00
N CYS A 86 -25.17 17.16 -19.51
CA CYS A 86 -24.14 16.11 -19.47
C CYS A 86 -24.60 14.93 -18.59
N ALA A 87 -25.14 15.20 -17.40
CA ALA A 87 -25.64 14.15 -16.50
C ALA A 87 -26.75 13.32 -17.16
N ALA A 88 -27.74 13.98 -17.78
CA ALA A 88 -28.80 13.30 -18.53
C ALA A 88 -28.21 12.43 -19.66
N LYS A 89 -27.24 12.95 -20.41
CA LYS A 89 -26.60 12.22 -21.51
C LYS A 89 -25.79 11.02 -21.02
N VAL A 90 -25.05 11.14 -19.91
CA VAL A 90 -24.32 10.03 -19.30
C VAL A 90 -25.29 8.91 -18.89
N ILE A 91 -26.39 9.26 -18.22
CA ILE A 91 -27.43 8.29 -17.82
C ILE A 91 -28.02 7.57 -19.03
N GLN A 92 -28.36 8.30 -20.09
CA GLN A 92 -28.88 7.71 -21.33
C GLN A 92 -27.88 6.76 -21.99
N ASN A 93 -26.61 7.18 -22.12
CA ASN A 93 -25.56 6.37 -22.71
C ASN A 93 -25.39 5.04 -21.94
N LEU A 94 -25.46 5.08 -20.61
CA LEU A 94 -25.32 3.90 -19.75
C LEU A 94 -26.53 2.97 -19.82
N ARG A 95 -27.76 3.52 -19.89
CA ARG A 95 -29.00 2.74 -20.02
C ARG A 95 -29.07 1.96 -21.33
N GLY A 96 -28.59 2.53 -22.44
CA GLY A 96 -28.70 1.92 -23.77
C GLY A 96 -27.64 0.86 -24.10
N SER A 97 -26.51 0.82 -23.38
CA SER A 97 -25.33 0.05 -23.79
C SER A 97 -24.96 -1.14 -22.89
N GLY A 98 -25.75 -1.43 -21.85
CA GLY A 98 -25.36 -2.43 -20.84
C GLY A 98 -24.10 -2.01 -20.07
N GLY A 99 -23.92 -0.68 -19.90
CA GLY A 99 -22.73 -0.11 -19.28
C GLY A 99 -22.52 -0.63 -17.86
N ASP A 100 -21.29 -1.01 -17.55
CA ASP A 100 -20.86 -1.39 -16.20
C ASP A 100 -20.40 -0.15 -15.42
N ILE A 101 -19.99 -0.37 -14.16
CA ILE A 101 -19.47 0.70 -13.31
C ILE A 101 -18.22 1.38 -13.92
N ARG A 102 -17.43 0.67 -14.73
CA ARG A 102 -16.24 1.24 -15.38
C ARG A 102 -16.62 2.22 -16.48
N ALA A 103 -17.59 1.86 -17.32
CA ALA A 103 -18.13 2.77 -18.33
C ALA A 103 -18.70 4.05 -17.68
N ALA A 104 -19.38 3.91 -16.54
CA ALA A 104 -19.89 5.06 -15.79
C ALA A 104 -18.76 5.96 -15.29
N LEU A 105 -17.74 5.38 -14.66
CA LEU A 105 -16.58 6.09 -14.16
C LEU A 105 -15.76 6.77 -15.27
N THR A 106 -15.62 6.17 -16.46
CA THR A 106 -14.97 6.83 -17.60
C THR A 106 -15.71 8.10 -18.01
N LEU A 107 -17.03 8.03 -18.16
CA LEU A 107 -17.82 9.19 -18.56
C LEU A 107 -17.82 10.28 -17.49
N GLU A 108 -17.91 9.90 -16.22
CA GLU A 108 -17.82 10.82 -15.08
C GLU A 108 -16.44 11.49 -14.99
N TYR A 109 -15.38 10.72 -15.19
CA TYR A 109 -14.02 11.24 -15.23
C TYR A 109 -13.82 12.26 -16.36
N ARG A 110 -14.30 11.96 -17.58
CA ARG A 110 -14.24 12.91 -18.71
C ARG A 110 -14.93 14.22 -18.40
N PHE A 111 -16.11 14.18 -17.81
CA PHE A 111 -16.82 15.38 -17.40
C PHE A 111 -16.02 16.14 -16.35
N THR A 112 -15.58 15.47 -15.29
CA THR A 112 -14.88 16.08 -14.15
C THR A 112 -13.57 16.73 -14.58
N TYR A 113 -12.79 16.04 -15.43
CA TYR A 113 -11.56 16.55 -16.04
C TYR A 113 -11.80 17.88 -16.75
N ARG A 114 -12.89 17.97 -17.54
CA ARG A 114 -13.21 19.19 -18.31
C ARG A 114 -13.99 20.23 -17.53
N ALA A 115 -14.65 19.87 -16.43
CA ALA A 115 -15.51 20.78 -15.68
C ALA A 115 -14.72 22.00 -15.14
N MET A 116 -13.44 21.82 -14.84
CA MET A 116 -12.59 22.91 -14.36
C MET A 116 -12.21 23.93 -15.44
N GLU A 117 -12.15 23.53 -16.71
CA GLU A 117 -11.66 24.37 -17.81
C GLU A 117 -12.76 24.83 -18.79
N MET A 118 -13.75 23.96 -19.02
CA MET A 118 -14.76 24.12 -20.07
C MET A 118 -16.19 24.23 -19.52
N GLY A 119 -16.41 23.85 -18.26
CA GLY A 119 -17.71 23.89 -17.61
C GLY A 119 -18.02 25.22 -16.91
N ASP A 120 -19.20 25.28 -16.28
CA ASP A 120 -19.62 26.43 -15.46
C ASP A 120 -19.15 26.31 -14.00
N PHE A 121 -18.22 25.41 -13.70
CA PHE A 121 -17.82 25.09 -12.32
C PHE A 121 -17.28 26.32 -11.58
N LEU A 122 -16.38 27.08 -12.23
CA LEU A 122 -15.81 28.30 -11.67
C LEU A 122 -16.87 29.39 -11.45
N GLU A 123 -17.85 29.50 -12.35
CA GLU A 123 -18.97 30.42 -12.21
C GLU A 123 -19.86 30.06 -11.02
N GLY A 124 -20.15 28.75 -10.84
CA GLY A 124 -20.89 28.26 -9.69
C GLY A 124 -20.18 28.57 -8.36
N ILE A 125 -18.86 28.39 -8.31
CA ILE A 125 -18.04 28.75 -7.14
C ILE A 125 -18.10 30.26 -6.89
N ARG A 126 -17.89 31.07 -7.93
CA ARG A 126 -17.95 32.53 -7.85
C ARG A 126 -19.29 32.97 -7.25
N ALA A 127 -20.40 32.51 -7.81
CA ALA A 127 -21.73 32.85 -7.32
C ALA A 127 -21.94 32.42 -5.86
N GLN A 128 -21.62 31.18 -5.49
CA GLN A 128 -21.91 30.68 -4.14
C GLN A 128 -21.03 31.27 -3.04
N ILE A 129 -19.76 31.58 -3.35
CA ILE A 129 -18.76 31.99 -2.34
C ILE A 129 -18.57 33.50 -2.32
N ILE A 130 -18.63 34.16 -3.48
CA ILE A 130 -18.26 35.58 -3.62
C ILE A 130 -19.51 36.46 -3.65
N ASP A 131 -20.55 36.05 -4.36
CA ASP A 131 -21.73 36.90 -4.54
C ASP A 131 -22.69 36.84 -3.35
N LYS A 132 -23.26 38.00 -3.00
CA LYS A 132 -24.25 38.10 -1.92
C LYS A 132 -25.60 37.48 -2.26
N ASP A 133 -26.00 37.56 -3.53
CA ASP A 133 -27.27 37.00 -4.02
C ASP A 133 -27.19 35.51 -4.35
N ARG A 134 -25.97 34.97 -4.46
CA ARG A 134 -25.66 33.59 -4.82
C ARG A 134 -26.26 33.17 -6.17
N ASN A 135 -26.36 34.12 -7.10
CA ASN A 135 -27.02 33.92 -8.38
C ASN A 135 -26.00 33.77 -9.53
N PRO A 136 -25.79 32.55 -10.05
CA PRO A 136 -24.84 32.32 -11.13
C PRO A 136 -25.36 32.78 -12.51
N VAL A 137 -24.44 33.20 -13.37
CA VAL A 137 -24.68 33.54 -14.77
C VAL A 137 -24.16 32.42 -15.66
N TRP A 138 -25.01 31.43 -15.91
CA TRP A 138 -24.64 30.28 -16.73
C TRP A 138 -24.39 30.63 -18.18
N LYS A 139 -23.45 29.92 -18.82
CA LYS A 139 -23.13 30.09 -20.25
C LYS A 139 -24.29 29.72 -21.18
N HIS A 140 -25.15 28.82 -20.74
CA HIS A 140 -26.31 28.34 -21.48
C HIS A 140 -27.59 28.60 -20.69
N SER A 141 -28.71 28.79 -21.38
CA SER A 141 -30.02 28.93 -20.76
C SER A 141 -30.70 27.57 -20.53
N ASP A 142 -31.67 27.55 -19.62
CA ASP A 142 -32.46 26.36 -19.28
C ASP A 142 -33.05 25.67 -20.52
N GLY A 143 -32.67 24.41 -20.72
CA GLY A 143 -33.16 23.58 -21.83
C GLY A 143 -32.56 23.90 -23.20
N VAL A 144 -31.60 24.84 -23.29
CA VAL A 144 -30.94 25.24 -24.54
C VAL A 144 -29.43 25.02 -24.43
N VAL A 145 -29.03 23.76 -24.36
CA VAL A 145 -27.62 23.35 -24.37
C VAL A 145 -27.31 22.68 -25.72
N PRO A 146 -26.38 23.21 -26.52
CA PRO A 146 -26.02 22.58 -27.80
C PRO A 146 -25.41 21.19 -27.61
N ASP A 147 -25.81 20.23 -28.43
CA ASP A 147 -25.25 18.86 -28.40
C ASP A 147 -23.73 18.85 -28.55
N GLN A 148 -23.17 19.79 -29.32
CA GLN A 148 -21.73 19.93 -29.48
C GLN A 148 -21.03 20.26 -28.15
N ALA A 149 -21.65 21.07 -27.28
CA ALA A 149 -21.08 21.40 -25.97
C ALA A 149 -21.08 20.16 -25.06
N ILE A 150 -22.15 19.36 -25.10
CA ILE A 150 -22.25 18.09 -24.36
C ILE A 150 -21.20 17.10 -24.89
N ALA A 151 -21.08 16.96 -26.21
CA ALA A 151 -20.12 16.08 -26.85
C ALA A 151 -18.66 16.47 -26.51
N GLN A 152 -18.35 17.77 -26.45
CA GLN A 152 -17.03 18.26 -26.02
C GLN A 152 -16.72 17.86 -24.58
N MET A 153 -17.68 18.01 -23.66
CA MET A 153 -17.50 17.63 -22.25
C MET A 153 -17.23 16.12 -22.09
N LEU A 154 -17.90 15.28 -22.90
CA LEU A 154 -17.86 13.82 -22.78
C LEU A 154 -16.94 13.11 -23.80
N ALA A 155 -16.21 13.86 -24.62
CA ALA A 155 -15.31 13.31 -25.62
C ALA A 155 -14.17 12.50 -24.97
N PRO A 156 -13.60 11.50 -25.67
CA PRO A 156 -12.38 10.85 -25.20
C PRO A 156 -11.26 11.85 -24.88
N LEU A 157 -10.45 11.52 -23.88
CA LEU A 157 -9.37 12.38 -23.39
C LEU A 157 -7.98 12.04 -23.97
N GLY A 158 -7.90 11.03 -24.84
CA GLY A 158 -6.61 10.57 -25.38
C GLY A 158 -5.73 10.01 -24.27
N ASP A 159 -4.51 10.53 -24.14
CA ASP A 159 -3.54 10.08 -23.14
C ASP A 159 -3.98 10.32 -21.68
N ALA A 160 -4.90 11.25 -21.46
CA ALA A 160 -5.46 11.55 -20.15
C ALA A 160 -6.72 10.72 -19.83
N GLU A 161 -7.10 9.73 -20.64
CA GLU A 161 -8.29 8.91 -20.39
C GLU A 161 -8.17 8.07 -19.10
N LEU A 162 -9.30 7.88 -18.40
CA LEU A 162 -9.33 7.00 -17.24
C LEU A 162 -8.98 5.56 -17.65
N ASN A 163 -7.86 5.06 -17.12
CA ASN A 163 -7.39 3.71 -17.36
C ASN A 163 -7.67 2.82 -16.14
N PHE A 164 -8.47 1.77 -16.33
CA PHE A 164 -8.78 0.78 -15.29
C PHE A 164 -7.84 -0.42 -15.27
N ALA A 165 -6.92 -0.52 -16.24
CA ALA A 165 -5.83 -1.46 -16.12
C ALA A 165 -4.98 -0.99 -14.93
N SER A 166 -4.87 -1.84 -13.90
CA SER A 166 -3.57 -1.97 -13.24
C SER A 166 -2.55 -2.07 -14.36
N ARG A 167 -1.37 -1.47 -14.23
CA ARG A 167 -0.27 -1.81 -15.14
C ARG A 167 0.16 -3.26 -14.85
N GLU A 168 -0.72 -4.24 -15.03
CA GLU A 168 -0.43 -5.67 -15.08
C GLU A 168 0.31 -5.94 -16.39
N LYS A 169 1.51 -5.39 -16.45
CA LYS A 169 2.54 -5.88 -17.34
C LYS A 169 2.92 -7.22 -16.71
N ASN A 170 2.49 -8.33 -17.32
CA ASN A 170 3.05 -9.64 -16.99
C ASN A 170 4.56 -9.62 -17.31
N MET A 171 5.35 -9.22 -16.32
CA MET A 171 6.81 -9.14 -16.39
C MET A 171 7.44 -10.51 -16.19
N LYS A 172 8.56 -10.73 -16.87
CA LYS A 172 9.48 -11.82 -16.58
C LYS A 172 10.42 -11.40 -15.47
N ILE A 173 10.40 -12.11 -14.35
CA ILE A 173 11.14 -11.76 -13.14
C ILE A 173 12.14 -12.88 -12.84
N GLY A 174 13.42 -12.54 -12.81
CA GLY A 174 14.44 -13.40 -12.19
C GLY A 174 14.47 -13.12 -10.68
N PHE A 175 14.40 -14.13 -9.82
CA PHE A 175 14.44 -13.95 -8.36
C PHE A 175 15.57 -14.78 -7.75
N ILE A 176 16.55 -14.14 -7.13
CA ILE A 176 17.76 -14.79 -6.63
C ILE A 176 17.85 -14.61 -5.11
N GLY A 177 17.85 -15.73 -4.40
CA GLY A 177 17.73 -15.78 -2.94
C GLY A 177 16.28 -16.01 -2.54
N LEU A 178 15.95 -17.23 -2.17
CA LEU A 178 14.62 -17.72 -1.82
C LEU A 178 14.59 -18.24 -0.38
N GLY A 179 15.30 -17.55 0.51
CA GLY A 179 15.21 -17.78 1.96
C GLY A 179 13.91 -17.25 2.56
N ASN A 180 13.91 -17.08 3.89
CA ASN A 180 12.72 -16.68 4.68
C ASN A 180 11.99 -15.41 4.19
N MET A 181 12.71 -14.49 3.55
CA MET A 181 12.12 -13.28 2.96
C MET A 181 11.85 -13.45 1.46
N GLY A 182 12.81 -14.00 0.71
CA GLY A 182 12.74 -14.06 -0.75
C GLY A 182 11.68 -15.02 -1.30
N ALA A 183 11.52 -16.20 -0.69
CA ALA A 183 10.52 -17.17 -1.13
C ALA A 183 9.08 -16.63 -1.09
N PRO A 184 8.57 -16.07 0.03
CA PRO A 184 7.22 -15.50 0.04
C PRO A 184 7.06 -14.29 -0.88
N MET A 185 8.10 -13.46 -1.05
CA MET A 185 8.08 -12.35 -2.01
C MET A 185 7.93 -12.86 -3.45
N ALA A 186 8.69 -13.89 -3.84
CA ALA A 186 8.61 -14.50 -5.16
C ALA A 186 7.24 -15.18 -5.40
N ALA A 187 6.70 -15.85 -4.39
CA ALA A 187 5.36 -16.46 -4.46
C ALA A 187 4.26 -15.41 -4.68
N ASN A 188 4.33 -14.26 -4.01
CA ASN A 188 3.36 -13.17 -4.19
C ASN A 188 3.40 -12.60 -5.61
N LEU A 189 4.60 -12.43 -6.18
CA LEU A 189 4.76 -12.01 -7.57
C LEU A 189 4.17 -13.03 -8.55
N ALA A 190 4.40 -14.33 -8.33
CA ALA A 190 3.83 -15.39 -9.15
C ALA A 190 2.29 -15.43 -9.03
N ALA A 191 1.75 -15.31 -7.82
CA ALA A 191 0.31 -15.27 -7.57
C ALA A 191 -0.38 -14.05 -8.21
N ALA A 192 0.33 -12.94 -8.35
CA ALA A 192 -0.11 -11.75 -9.09
C ALA A 192 -0.02 -11.89 -10.62
N GLY A 193 0.38 -13.06 -11.14
CA GLY A 193 0.36 -13.37 -12.58
C GLY A 193 1.66 -13.06 -13.32
N HIS A 194 2.75 -12.71 -12.61
CA HIS A 194 4.07 -12.55 -13.21
C HIS A 194 4.74 -13.91 -13.53
N GLN A 195 5.60 -13.93 -14.55
CA GLN A 195 6.44 -15.09 -14.84
C GLN A 195 7.72 -15.02 -13.99
N VAL A 196 7.75 -15.76 -12.88
CA VAL A 196 8.90 -15.77 -11.96
C VAL A 196 9.79 -16.98 -12.20
N THR A 197 11.08 -16.73 -12.40
CA THR A 197 12.14 -17.74 -12.44
C THR A 197 13.07 -17.55 -11.25
N GLY A 198 13.08 -18.49 -10.32
CA GLY A 198 13.80 -18.42 -9.05
C GLY A 198 15.10 -19.22 -9.03
N PHE A 199 16.08 -18.75 -8.26
CA PHE A 199 17.30 -19.51 -7.93
C PHE A 199 17.70 -19.29 -6.47
N ASP A 200 18.12 -20.36 -5.81
CA ASP A 200 18.79 -20.33 -4.50
C ASP A 200 19.89 -21.40 -4.47
N MET A 201 20.90 -21.19 -3.63
CA MET A 201 21.96 -22.19 -3.38
C MET A 201 21.43 -23.41 -2.64
N ALA A 202 20.44 -23.22 -1.77
CA ALA A 202 19.70 -24.29 -1.13
C ALA A 202 18.68 -24.90 -2.10
N SER A 203 18.47 -26.21 -1.99
CA SER A 203 17.39 -26.86 -2.73
C SER A 203 16.05 -26.44 -2.13
N VAL A 204 15.35 -25.57 -2.84
CA VAL A 204 14.04 -25.02 -2.45
C VAL A 204 13.06 -25.12 -3.61
N ALA A 205 11.78 -25.19 -3.28
CA ALA A 205 10.68 -25.10 -4.23
C ALA A 205 9.70 -24.04 -3.70
N VAL A 206 9.21 -23.18 -4.59
CA VAL A 206 8.27 -22.11 -4.27
C VAL A 206 7.10 -22.21 -5.23
N ASP A 207 5.89 -22.23 -4.71
CA ASP A 207 4.68 -22.39 -5.53
C ASP A 207 4.56 -21.26 -6.55
N GLY A 208 4.28 -21.63 -7.80
CA GLY A 208 4.16 -20.69 -8.93
C GLY A 208 5.49 -20.15 -9.48
N VAL A 209 6.64 -20.52 -8.89
CA VAL A 209 7.97 -20.07 -9.34
C VAL A 209 8.66 -21.19 -10.12
N ASN A 210 9.18 -20.88 -11.31
CA ASN A 210 10.01 -21.81 -12.08
C ASN A 210 11.43 -21.82 -11.51
N MET A 211 11.97 -22.97 -11.15
CA MET A 211 13.32 -23.05 -10.58
C MET A 211 14.39 -23.18 -11.66
N ALA A 212 15.35 -22.25 -11.69
CA ALA A 212 16.54 -22.29 -12.55
C ALA A 212 17.70 -23.07 -11.90
N ALA A 213 18.65 -23.53 -12.70
CA ALA A 213 19.86 -24.20 -12.23
C ALA A 213 20.98 -23.23 -11.80
N SER A 214 20.86 -21.93 -12.12
CA SER A 214 21.84 -20.90 -11.74
C SER A 214 21.21 -19.50 -11.67
N ALA A 215 21.87 -18.57 -10.98
CA ALA A 215 21.49 -17.16 -10.95
C ALA A 215 21.49 -16.52 -12.36
N ALA A 216 22.47 -16.85 -13.19
CA ALA A 216 22.57 -16.40 -14.58
C ALA A 216 21.38 -16.87 -15.44
N GLU A 217 20.93 -18.12 -15.23
CA GLU A 217 19.75 -18.64 -15.93
C GLU A 217 18.46 -17.93 -15.46
N ALA A 218 18.31 -17.68 -14.16
CA ALA A 218 17.17 -16.91 -13.63
C ALA A 218 17.14 -15.47 -14.16
N ALA A 219 18.30 -14.86 -14.38
CA ALA A 219 18.42 -13.50 -14.89
C ALA A 219 18.20 -13.39 -16.41
N SER A 220 18.45 -14.48 -17.16
CA SER A 220 18.43 -14.44 -18.62
C SER A 220 17.03 -14.13 -19.18
N GLY A 221 16.93 -13.07 -19.97
CA GLY A 221 15.67 -12.66 -20.60
C GLY A 221 14.65 -12.03 -19.66
N ALA A 222 14.96 -11.86 -18.37
CA ALA A 222 14.09 -11.16 -17.42
C ALA A 222 13.92 -9.67 -17.80
N ASP A 223 12.77 -9.10 -17.45
CA ASP A 223 12.52 -7.65 -17.46
C ASP A 223 13.05 -7.00 -16.18
N VAL A 224 12.95 -7.73 -15.06
CA VAL A 224 13.45 -7.34 -13.73
C VAL A 224 14.17 -8.52 -13.11
N VAL A 225 15.34 -8.30 -12.52
CA VAL A 225 16.03 -9.30 -11.69
C VAL A 225 16.07 -8.79 -10.26
N ILE A 226 15.55 -9.58 -9.33
CA ILE A 226 15.43 -9.27 -7.90
C ILE A 226 16.43 -10.10 -7.11
N THR A 227 17.21 -9.47 -6.23
CA THR A 227 18.07 -10.18 -5.27
C THR A 227 17.58 -10.00 -3.83
N MET A 228 17.59 -11.08 -3.05
CA MET A 228 17.32 -11.06 -1.61
C MET A 228 18.37 -11.90 -0.86
N LEU A 229 19.53 -11.31 -0.62
CA LEU A 229 20.76 -11.99 -0.25
C LEU A 229 21.25 -11.62 1.16
N PRO A 230 22.11 -12.47 1.79
CA PRO A 230 22.52 -12.25 3.18
C PRO A 230 23.40 -11.02 3.42
N ASN A 231 24.29 -10.68 2.48
CA ASN A 231 25.29 -9.61 2.66
C ASN A 231 25.83 -9.04 1.33
N GLY A 232 26.57 -7.94 1.44
CA GLY A 232 27.12 -7.20 0.30
C GLY A 232 28.20 -7.92 -0.51
N ALA A 233 28.97 -8.84 0.10
CA ALA A 233 29.94 -9.64 -0.62
C ALA A 233 29.25 -10.63 -1.59
N ILE A 234 28.17 -11.27 -1.12
CA ILE A 234 27.34 -12.16 -1.95
C ILE A 234 26.64 -11.35 -3.04
N LEU A 235 26.09 -10.17 -2.71
CA LEU A 235 25.50 -9.28 -3.71
C LEU A 235 26.49 -8.96 -4.83
N ARG A 236 27.72 -8.56 -4.51
CA ARG A 236 28.75 -8.25 -5.51
C ARG A 236 29.11 -9.45 -6.39
N SER A 237 29.22 -10.64 -5.79
CA SER A 237 29.46 -11.87 -6.55
C SER A 237 28.32 -12.16 -7.53
N VAL A 238 27.08 -12.17 -7.02
CA VAL A 238 25.88 -12.45 -7.82
C VAL A 238 25.69 -11.39 -8.91
N ALA A 239 25.91 -10.11 -8.60
CA ALA A 239 25.87 -9.03 -9.59
C ALA A 239 26.82 -9.28 -10.77
N GLY A 240 28.04 -9.73 -10.49
CA GLY A 240 29.02 -10.10 -11.52
C GLY A 240 28.59 -11.27 -12.41
N GLU A 241 27.77 -12.18 -11.90
CA GLU A 241 27.21 -13.31 -12.66
C GLU A 241 26.00 -12.90 -13.50
N ILE A 242 25.10 -12.07 -12.96
CA ILE A 242 23.81 -11.78 -13.60
C ILE A 242 23.87 -10.62 -14.58
N ILE A 243 24.60 -9.54 -14.27
CA ILE A 243 24.63 -8.32 -15.09
C ILE A 243 25.01 -8.62 -16.56
N PRO A 244 26.02 -9.46 -16.86
CA PRO A 244 26.37 -9.81 -18.24
C PRO A 244 25.28 -10.55 -19.02
N THR A 245 24.32 -11.17 -18.32
CA THR A 245 23.24 -11.99 -18.92
C THR A 245 21.91 -11.25 -19.04
N MET A 246 21.77 -10.12 -18.34
CA MET A 246 20.57 -9.30 -18.36
C MET A 246 20.40 -8.60 -19.71
N ARG A 247 19.15 -8.37 -20.12
CA ARG A 247 18.85 -7.58 -21.32
C ARG A 247 19.08 -6.10 -21.03
N LYS A 248 19.65 -5.38 -21.99
CA LYS A 248 19.78 -3.91 -21.91
C LYS A 248 18.43 -3.27 -21.63
N GLY A 249 18.42 -2.29 -20.72
CA GLY A 249 17.21 -1.61 -20.25
C GLY A 249 16.36 -2.41 -19.25
N ALA A 250 16.75 -3.63 -18.87
CA ALA A 250 16.14 -4.33 -17.74
C ALA A 250 16.54 -3.68 -16.41
N THR A 251 15.76 -3.95 -15.36
CA THR A 251 16.03 -3.41 -14.01
C THR A 251 16.63 -4.47 -13.10
N PHE A 252 17.75 -4.13 -12.46
CA PHE A 252 18.28 -4.89 -11.33
C PHE A 252 17.78 -4.27 -10.02
N LEU A 253 16.93 -4.99 -9.31
CA LEU A 253 16.32 -4.59 -8.03
C LEU A 253 16.96 -5.39 -6.88
N ASP A 254 17.82 -4.76 -6.09
CA ASP A 254 18.38 -5.41 -4.90
C ASP A 254 17.53 -5.11 -3.66
N CYS A 255 16.86 -6.13 -3.12
CA CYS A 255 16.08 -6.04 -1.88
C CYS A 255 16.86 -6.48 -0.63
N SER A 256 18.12 -6.87 -0.80
CA SER A 256 19.02 -7.25 0.30
C SER A 256 19.25 -6.07 1.25
N THR A 257 19.57 -6.35 2.51
CA THR A 257 20.14 -5.32 3.42
C THR A 257 21.65 -5.50 3.48
N VAL A 258 22.38 -4.57 2.88
CA VAL A 258 23.85 -4.61 2.66
C VAL A 258 24.48 -3.26 3.03
N ASP A 259 25.81 -3.17 2.98
CA ASP A 259 26.50 -1.90 3.13
C ASP A 259 26.26 -0.97 1.92
N VAL A 260 26.25 0.34 2.18
CA VAL A 260 25.97 1.38 1.17
C VAL A 260 26.96 1.32 0.00
N ASP A 261 28.21 0.94 0.26
CA ASP A 261 29.25 0.80 -0.76
C ASP A 261 28.94 -0.35 -1.73
N SER A 262 28.56 -1.53 -1.24
CA SER A 262 28.10 -2.65 -2.08
C SER A 262 26.98 -2.25 -3.03
N ALA A 263 25.97 -1.52 -2.55
CA ALA A 263 24.85 -1.07 -3.38
C ALA A 263 25.31 -0.09 -4.47
N LYS A 264 26.21 0.85 -4.13
CA LYS A 264 26.77 1.80 -5.12
C LYS A 264 27.62 1.11 -6.18
N VAL A 265 28.44 0.12 -5.78
CA VAL A 265 29.24 -0.68 -6.71
C VAL A 265 28.35 -1.48 -7.67
N ALA A 266 27.28 -2.09 -7.15
CA ALA A 266 26.31 -2.80 -7.99
C ALA A 266 25.56 -1.86 -8.95
N SER A 267 25.19 -0.65 -8.50
CA SER A 267 24.58 0.38 -9.33
C SER A 267 25.49 0.77 -10.49
N GLN A 268 26.76 1.09 -10.20
CA GLN A 268 27.71 1.48 -11.24
C GLN A 268 27.91 0.37 -12.28
N ALA A 269 28.05 -0.88 -11.83
CA ALA A 269 28.19 -2.02 -12.74
C ALA A 269 26.95 -2.23 -13.63
N ALA A 270 25.75 -2.01 -13.08
CA ALA A 270 24.50 -2.08 -13.83
C ALA A 270 24.39 -0.94 -14.86
N GLU A 271 24.73 0.29 -14.47
CA GLU A 271 24.74 1.46 -15.35
C GLU A 271 25.73 1.29 -16.52
N ASP A 272 26.94 0.83 -16.25
CA ASP A 272 27.98 0.57 -17.27
C ASP A 272 27.51 -0.48 -18.31
N ALA A 273 26.63 -1.40 -17.90
CA ALA A 273 26.01 -2.41 -18.76
C ALA A 273 24.74 -1.90 -19.50
N GLY A 274 24.28 -0.68 -19.21
CA GLY A 274 23.05 -0.12 -19.78
C GLY A 274 21.77 -0.69 -19.14
N LEU A 275 21.83 -1.05 -17.86
CA LEU A 275 20.70 -1.50 -17.06
C LEU A 275 20.20 -0.37 -16.15
N LEU A 276 18.98 -0.53 -15.63
CA LEU A 276 18.47 0.27 -14.52
C LEU A 276 18.82 -0.43 -13.20
N PHE A 277 19.04 0.34 -12.13
CA PHE A 277 19.32 -0.20 -10.80
C PHE A 277 18.47 0.45 -9.72
N VAL A 278 18.01 -0.35 -8.77
CA VAL A 278 17.33 0.09 -7.56
C VAL A 278 17.81 -0.72 -6.36
N ASP A 279 18.33 -0.09 -5.31
CA ASP A 279 18.47 -0.71 -3.99
C ASP A 279 17.20 -0.45 -3.17
N ALA A 280 16.43 -1.49 -2.86
CA ALA A 280 15.17 -1.40 -2.14
C ALA A 280 15.09 -2.38 -0.94
N PRO A 281 15.95 -2.23 0.09
CA PRO A 281 15.83 -3.01 1.31
C PRO A 281 14.45 -2.89 1.95
N VAL A 282 14.04 -3.95 2.63
CA VAL A 282 12.67 -4.13 3.13
C VAL A 282 12.57 -4.06 4.66
N SER A 283 11.39 -3.67 5.16
CA SER A 283 11.00 -3.78 6.57
C SER A 283 9.62 -4.47 6.69
N GLY A 284 9.40 -5.23 7.77
CA GLY A 284 8.14 -5.96 8.02
C GLY A 284 8.31 -7.45 8.35
N GLY A 285 9.52 -8.00 8.23
CA GLY A 285 9.83 -9.39 8.58
C GLY A 285 9.11 -10.43 7.71
N VAL A 286 9.16 -11.69 8.13
CA VAL A 286 8.61 -12.84 7.38
C VAL A 286 7.09 -12.75 7.24
N GLY A 287 6.40 -12.27 8.29
CA GLY A 287 4.96 -12.03 8.26
C GLY A 287 4.56 -11.00 7.20
N GLY A 288 5.29 -9.87 7.14
CA GLY A 288 5.06 -8.86 6.11
C GLY A 288 5.40 -9.33 4.70
N ALA A 289 6.45 -10.14 4.54
CA ALA A 289 6.83 -10.72 3.25
C ALA A 289 5.75 -11.66 2.72
N SER A 290 5.20 -12.53 3.59
CA SER A 290 4.13 -13.46 3.23
C SER A 290 2.82 -12.73 2.95
N GLY A 291 2.49 -11.71 3.73
CA GLY A 291 1.26 -10.94 3.59
C GLY A 291 1.26 -9.88 2.47
N GLY A 292 2.39 -9.65 1.78
CA GLY A 292 2.49 -8.57 0.81
C GLY A 292 2.38 -7.18 1.48
N THR A 293 2.87 -7.03 2.71
CA THR A 293 2.76 -5.79 3.51
C THR A 293 4.11 -5.23 3.94
N LEU A 294 5.18 -5.57 3.23
CA LEU A 294 6.50 -4.96 3.42
C LEU A 294 6.48 -3.45 3.15
N THR A 295 7.43 -2.76 3.77
CA THR A 295 7.81 -1.40 3.40
C THR A 295 9.15 -1.43 2.67
N PHE A 296 9.19 -0.89 1.45
CA PHE A 296 10.39 -0.74 0.64
C PHE A 296 10.99 0.66 0.80
N MET A 297 12.31 0.73 1.00
CA MET A 297 13.08 1.97 1.03
C MET A 297 13.99 1.99 -0.19
N ALA A 298 13.60 2.69 -1.26
CA ALA A 298 14.22 2.54 -2.58
C ALA A 298 15.18 3.69 -2.92
N GLY A 299 16.41 3.37 -3.29
CA GLY A 299 17.37 4.28 -3.93
C GLY A 299 17.52 3.94 -5.42
N GLY A 300 17.51 4.94 -6.30
CA GLY A 300 17.63 4.77 -7.75
C GLY A 300 17.19 6.01 -8.51
N THR A 301 17.29 6.01 -9.84
CA THR A 301 16.72 7.09 -10.66
C THR A 301 15.19 7.03 -10.68
N ASP A 302 14.51 8.14 -10.96
CA ASP A 302 13.03 8.16 -11.09
C ASP A 302 12.54 7.12 -12.11
N ALA A 303 13.26 6.97 -13.22
CA ALA A 303 12.95 5.99 -14.25
C ALA A 303 13.11 4.54 -13.75
N ALA A 304 14.17 4.26 -12.98
CA ALA A 304 14.38 2.95 -12.38
C ALA A 304 13.29 2.65 -11.33
N PHE A 305 12.98 3.59 -10.45
CA PHE A 305 11.91 3.44 -9.45
C PHE A 305 10.55 3.17 -10.10
N ALA A 306 10.15 4.00 -11.07
CA ALA A 306 8.88 3.83 -11.79
C ALA A 306 8.79 2.50 -12.56
N SER A 307 9.92 1.89 -12.94
CA SER A 307 9.94 0.60 -13.64
C SER A 307 9.56 -0.58 -12.74
N VAL A 308 9.80 -0.47 -11.42
CA VAL A 308 9.57 -1.53 -10.43
C VAL A 308 8.49 -1.19 -9.41
N GLU A 309 7.97 0.04 -9.40
CA GLU A 309 6.88 0.50 -8.54
C GLU A 309 5.69 -0.48 -8.49
N PRO A 310 5.18 -1.02 -9.61
CA PRO A 310 4.08 -2.00 -9.57
C PRO A 310 4.42 -3.29 -8.81
N LEU A 311 5.70 -3.66 -8.73
CA LEU A 311 6.14 -4.86 -7.98
C LEU A 311 6.12 -4.61 -6.47
N PHE A 312 6.36 -3.37 -6.04
CA PHE A 312 6.32 -3.02 -4.62
C PHE A 312 4.90 -3.09 -4.06
N ASP A 313 3.88 -2.75 -4.85
CA ASP A 313 2.46 -2.85 -4.45
C ASP A 313 1.99 -4.30 -4.27
N ILE A 314 2.69 -5.26 -4.90
CA ILE A 314 2.40 -6.69 -4.77
C ILE A 314 3.12 -7.28 -3.55
N MET A 315 4.40 -6.94 -3.39
CA MET A 315 5.22 -7.49 -2.31
C MET A 315 5.08 -6.70 -1.00
N GLY A 316 4.43 -5.54 -1.03
CA GLY A 316 4.39 -4.61 0.08
C GLY A 316 3.19 -3.69 0.09
N GLN A 317 3.08 -2.94 1.19
CA GLN A 317 2.03 -1.95 1.42
C GLN A 317 2.50 -0.51 1.15
N LYS A 318 3.81 -0.31 1.05
CA LYS A 318 4.41 1.01 0.87
C LYS A 318 5.80 0.92 0.24
N ALA A 319 6.06 1.77 -0.73
CA ALA A 319 7.40 2.09 -1.20
C ALA A 319 7.70 3.57 -0.97
N VAL A 320 8.92 3.89 -0.57
CA VAL A 320 9.41 5.27 -0.44
C VAL A 320 10.64 5.40 -1.32
N HIS A 321 10.60 6.32 -2.28
CA HIS A 321 11.78 6.69 -3.06
C HIS A 321 12.65 7.64 -2.22
N CYS A 322 13.76 7.10 -1.71
CA CYS A 322 14.64 7.75 -0.74
C CYS A 322 15.72 8.63 -1.40
N GLY A 323 15.87 8.56 -2.72
CA GLY A 323 16.86 9.31 -3.48
C GLY A 323 17.59 8.42 -4.49
N VAL A 324 18.85 8.78 -4.78
CA VAL A 324 19.70 8.03 -5.73
C VAL A 324 20.17 6.69 -5.15
N ALA A 325 20.85 5.88 -5.96
CA ALA A 325 21.37 4.58 -5.54
C ALA A 325 22.21 4.67 -4.24
N GLY A 326 21.95 3.74 -3.32
CA GLY A 326 22.49 3.68 -1.96
C GLY A 326 21.65 4.43 -0.91
N ALA A 327 20.70 5.28 -1.32
CA ALA A 327 19.82 5.98 -0.38
C ALA A 327 18.83 5.02 0.30
N GLY A 328 18.42 3.94 -0.37
CA GLY A 328 17.57 2.90 0.22
C GLY A 328 18.26 2.18 1.38
N GLN A 329 19.49 1.72 1.15
CA GLN A 329 20.34 1.15 2.21
C GLN A 329 20.58 2.14 3.35
N SER A 330 20.86 3.40 3.03
CA SER A 330 21.07 4.45 4.05
C SER A 330 19.84 4.63 4.94
N ALA A 331 18.64 4.72 4.34
CA ALA A 331 17.39 4.82 5.08
C ALA A 331 17.13 3.60 5.97
N LYS A 332 17.32 2.38 5.42
CA LYS A 332 17.16 1.12 6.16
C LYS A 332 18.07 1.02 7.37
N ILE A 333 19.34 1.36 7.19
CA ILE A 333 20.36 1.29 8.23
C ILE A 333 20.06 2.29 9.36
N CYS A 334 19.67 3.52 9.02
CA CYS A 334 19.21 4.51 10.01
C CYS A 334 17.97 4.02 10.78
N ASN A 335 16.97 3.45 10.08
CA ASN A 335 15.78 2.88 10.70
C ASN A 335 16.13 1.77 11.69
N ASN A 336 16.98 0.82 11.28
CA ASN A 336 17.32 -0.32 12.13
C ASN A 336 18.25 0.04 13.29
N MET A 337 19.06 1.09 13.16
CA MET A 337 19.80 1.66 14.29
C MET A 337 18.86 2.22 15.36
N ILE A 338 17.83 2.98 14.96
CA ILE A 338 16.77 3.46 15.87
C ILE A 338 16.06 2.29 16.52
N LEU A 339 15.68 1.27 15.73
CA LEU A 339 14.97 0.08 16.22
C LEU A 339 15.80 -0.69 17.26
N GLY A 340 17.08 -0.95 16.99
CA GLY A 340 17.96 -1.66 17.92
C GLY A 340 18.14 -0.92 19.24
N ALA A 341 18.39 0.39 19.18
CA ALA A 341 18.56 1.22 20.37
C ALA A 341 17.27 1.34 21.20
N THR A 342 16.12 1.55 20.54
CA THR A 342 14.83 1.68 21.23
C THR A 342 14.36 0.37 21.85
N MET A 343 14.66 -0.79 21.23
CA MET A 343 14.35 -2.10 21.81
C MET A 343 15.14 -2.32 23.10
N ILE A 344 16.44 -2.02 23.11
CA ILE A 344 17.28 -2.09 24.31
C ILE A 344 16.70 -1.20 25.41
N ALA A 345 16.42 0.08 25.11
CA ALA A 345 15.87 1.01 26.08
C ALA A 345 14.51 0.55 26.64
N THR A 346 13.67 -0.06 25.79
CA THR A 346 12.36 -0.61 26.20
C THR A 346 12.56 -1.79 27.15
N CYS A 347 13.49 -2.69 26.83
CA CYS A 347 13.85 -3.84 27.68
C CYS A 347 14.45 -3.39 29.02
N GLU A 348 15.34 -2.39 29.02
CA GLU A 348 15.91 -1.80 30.25
C GLU A 348 14.82 -1.18 31.12
N ALA A 349 13.87 -0.47 30.52
CA ALA A 349 12.77 0.16 31.25
C ALA A 349 11.84 -0.87 31.91
N PHE A 350 11.51 -1.97 31.22
CA PHE A 350 10.74 -3.08 31.82
C PHE A 350 11.53 -3.77 32.94
N ALA A 351 12.81 -4.09 32.73
CA ALA A 351 13.64 -4.70 33.76
C ALA A 351 13.84 -3.79 34.99
N LEU A 352 13.87 -2.46 34.80
CA LEU A 352 13.88 -1.49 35.89
C LEU A 352 12.53 -1.46 36.61
N ALA A 353 11.41 -1.45 35.87
CA ALA A 353 10.06 -1.49 36.44
C ALA A 353 9.87 -2.70 37.36
N ASP A 354 10.34 -3.88 36.94
CA ASP A 354 10.29 -5.10 37.76
C ASP A 354 11.03 -4.93 39.10
N LYS A 355 12.23 -4.32 39.07
CA LYS A 355 13.03 -4.06 40.28
C LYS A 355 12.41 -3.00 41.19
N LEU A 356 11.66 -2.07 40.62
CA LEU A 356 10.88 -1.07 41.37
C LEU A 356 9.55 -1.62 41.90
N GLY A 357 9.17 -2.85 41.53
CA GLY A 357 7.90 -3.46 41.91
C GLY A 357 6.69 -2.91 41.15
N LEU A 358 6.91 -2.31 39.97
CA LEU A 358 5.85 -1.84 39.09
C LEU A 358 5.35 -3.00 38.21
N ASP A 359 4.04 -3.19 38.17
CA ASP A 359 3.39 -4.16 37.29
C ASP A 359 3.63 -3.82 35.80
N ARG A 360 3.99 -4.84 35.01
CA ARG A 360 4.35 -4.65 33.59
C ARG A 360 3.18 -4.16 32.74
N GLN A 361 1.95 -4.61 33.00
CA GLN A 361 0.79 -4.14 32.26
C GLN A 361 0.54 -2.66 32.57
N LYS A 362 0.62 -2.25 33.84
CA LYS A 362 0.52 -0.84 34.21
C LYS A 362 1.64 0.01 33.60
N MET A 363 2.85 -0.51 33.51
CA MET A 363 3.97 0.17 32.85
C MET A 363 3.65 0.38 31.36
N PHE A 364 3.20 -0.67 30.66
CA PHE A 364 2.78 -0.59 29.26
C PHE A 364 1.63 0.41 29.07
N ASP A 365 0.59 0.37 29.88
CA ASP A 365 -0.58 1.26 29.79
C ASP A 365 -0.17 2.74 29.89
N VAL A 366 0.81 3.06 30.75
CA VAL A 366 1.31 4.44 30.89
C VAL A 366 2.22 4.82 29.72
N VAL A 367 3.21 3.99 29.38
CA VAL A 367 4.25 4.36 28.41
C VAL A 367 3.71 4.37 26.98
N SER A 368 2.83 3.42 26.64
CA SER A 368 2.24 3.27 25.31
C SER A 368 1.36 4.44 24.87
N THR A 369 0.98 5.35 25.77
CA THR A 369 0.24 6.57 25.45
C THR A 369 0.95 7.85 25.87
N SER A 370 2.19 7.74 26.37
CA SER A 370 2.99 8.87 26.86
C SER A 370 4.15 9.17 25.91
N SER A 371 5.04 10.09 26.28
CA SER A 371 6.21 10.47 25.48
C SER A 371 7.26 9.36 25.29
N GLY A 372 7.18 8.28 26.06
CA GLY A 372 7.97 7.07 25.85
C GLY A 372 7.44 6.15 24.74
N TYR A 373 6.39 6.57 24.03
CA TYR A 373 5.82 5.85 22.89
C TYR A 373 6.91 5.47 21.88
N SER A 374 6.94 4.19 21.51
CA SER A 374 7.81 3.68 20.45
C SER A 374 7.17 2.46 19.78
N TRP A 375 7.67 2.09 18.61
CA TRP A 375 7.23 0.86 17.96
C TRP A 375 7.56 -0.39 18.80
N THR A 376 8.72 -0.40 19.47
CA THR A 376 9.15 -1.50 20.35
C THR A 376 8.31 -1.62 21.62
N MET A 377 7.60 -0.56 22.02
CA MET A 377 6.59 -0.61 23.07
C MET A 377 5.24 -1.07 22.51
N ASN A 378 4.72 -0.38 21.50
CA ASN A 378 3.30 -0.45 21.12
C ASN A 378 2.95 -1.52 20.09
N ALA A 379 3.92 -2.01 19.33
CA ALA A 379 3.70 -3.01 18.27
C ALA A 379 4.54 -4.28 18.46
N TYR A 380 5.56 -4.22 19.31
CA TYR A 380 6.54 -5.31 19.47
C TYR A 380 7.03 -5.42 20.93
N CYS A 381 6.10 -5.33 21.87
CA CYS A 381 6.38 -5.31 23.29
C CYS A 381 7.27 -6.51 23.71
N PRO A 382 8.42 -6.30 24.37
CA PRO A 382 9.32 -7.38 24.74
C PRO A 382 8.88 -8.16 25.98
N ALA A 383 7.82 -7.73 26.68
CA ALA A 383 7.31 -8.33 27.90
C ALA A 383 6.23 -9.39 27.59
N PRO A 384 6.42 -10.67 28.01
CA PRO A 384 5.44 -11.72 27.75
C PRO A 384 4.08 -11.41 28.39
N GLY A 385 2.99 -11.62 27.64
CA GLY A 385 1.61 -11.41 28.06
C GLY A 385 1.17 -9.95 28.17
N VAL A 386 1.99 -8.99 27.67
CA VAL A 386 1.74 -7.55 27.82
C VAL A 386 1.71 -6.88 26.45
N GLY A 387 0.66 -6.10 26.19
CA GLY A 387 0.50 -5.41 24.91
C GLY A 387 0.06 -6.35 23.76
N PRO A 388 0.36 -6.01 22.49
CA PRO A 388 0.06 -6.88 21.36
C PRO A 388 0.89 -8.15 21.37
N THR A 389 0.36 -9.22 20.76
CA THR A 389 1.09 -10.47 20.58
C THR A 389 2.43 -10.25 19.88
N SER A 390 3.51 -10.69 20.51
CA SER A 390 4.88 -10.51 20.03
C SER A 390 5.70 -11.80 20.20
N PRO A 391 6.96 -11.86 19.72
CA PRO A 391 7.86 -12.98 20.01
C PRO A 391 8.02 -13.31 21.49
N ALA A 392 7.86 -12.33 22.38
CA ALA A 392 7.92 -12.54 23.83
C ALA A 392 6.88 -13.59 24.30
N ASP A 393 5.75 -13.71 23.60
CA ASP A 393 4.67 -14.65 23.92
C ASP A 393 4.91 -16.09 23.42
N ASN A 394 5.96 -16.31 22.62
CA ASN A 394 6.30 -17.62 22.07
C ASN A 394 7.75 -18.01 22.39
N GLY A 395 8.22 -17.62 23.58
CA GLY A 395 9.56 -17.93 24.06
C GLY A 395 10.67 -17.29 23.24
N TYR A 396 10.43 -16.09 22.71
CA TYR A 396 11.37 -15.32 21.89
C TYR A 396 11.86 -16.06 20.64
N LYS A 397 11.02 -16.93 20.07
CA LYS A 397 11.24 -17.44 18.70
C LYS A 397 11.26 -16.26 17.73
N PRO A 398 12.30 -16.11 16.88
CA PRO A 398 12.49 -14.89 16.10
C PRO A 398 11.32 -14.55 15.18
N GLY A 399 10.79 -13.33 15.32
CA GLY A 399 10.23 -12.61 14.19
C GLY A 399 11.32 -11.81 13.47
N PHE A 400 12.29 -11.28 14.22
CA PHE A 400 13.54 -10.73 13.70
C PHE A 400 14.71 -11.14 14.61
N ALA A 401 15.60 -11.99 14.10
CA ALA A 401 16.68 -12.58 14.91
C ALA A 401 17.67 -11.53 15.41
N ALA A 402 18.17 -11.71 16.64
CA ALA A 402 19.19 -10.86 17.25
C ALA A 402 20.47 -10.80 16.40
N ASP A 403 20.84 -11.89 15.74
CA ASP A 403 21.94 -11.98 14.77
C ASP A 403 21.77 -10.99 13.61
N LEU A 404 20.54 -10.84 13.10
CA LEU A 404 20.22 -9.93 12.01
C LEU A 404 20.21 -8.47 12.50
N MET A 405 19.72 -8.23 13.72
CA MET A 405 19.80 -6.91 14.34
C MET A 405 21.28 -6.49 14.55
N LEU A 406 22.12 -7.38 15.05
CA LEU A 406 23.55 -7.13 15.18
C LEU A 406 24.21 -6.84 13.83
N LYS A 407 23.87 -7.61 12.79
CA LYS A 407 24.34 -7.34 11.43
C LYS A 407 23.98 -5.93 10.99
N ASP A 408 22.73 -5.51 11.15
CA ASP A 408 22.27 -4.19 10.71
C ASP A 408 22.87 -3.05 11.52
N LEU A 409 23.08 -3.25 12.83
CA LEU A 409 23.80 -2.29 13.69
C LEU A 409 25.27 -2.16 13.28
N ARG A 410 25.94 -3.25 12.89
CA ARG A 410 27.31 -3.20 12.36
C ARG A 410 27.38 -2.42 11.04
N LEU A 411 26.41 -2.62 10.15
CA LEU A 411 26.29 -1.82 8.93
C LEU A 411 26.08 -0.33 9.25
N SER A 412 25.31 -0.02 10.30
CA SER A 412 25.13 1.37 10.76
C SER A 412 26.42 1.99 11.27
N GLN A 413 27.22 1.25 12.03
CA GLN A 413 28.51 1.74 12.52
C GLN A 413 29.54 1.90 11.39
N GLN A 414 29.54 1.00 10.39
CA GLN A 414 30.38 1.16 9.20
C GLN A 414 30.00 2.43 8.41
N ALA A 415 28.70 2.66 8.21
CA ALA A 415 28.20 3.85 7.52
C ALA A 415 28.54 5.14 8.30
N ALA A 416 28.38 5.12 9.63
CA ALA A 416 28.75 6.24 10.50
C ALA A 416 30.23 6.61 10.38
N ALA A 417 31.13 5.60 10.40
CA ALA A 417 32.56 5.82 10.23
C ALA A 417 32.91 6.41 8.85
N SER A 418 32.24 5.96 7.79
CA SER A 418 32.46 6.46 6.43
C SER A 418 31.91 7.88 6.22
N ALA A 419 30.86 8.24 6.95
CA ALA A 419 30.20 9.54 6.85
C ALA A 419 30.69 10.58 7.87
N ASP A 420 31.66 10.22 8.74
CA ASP A 420 32.09 11.04 9.88
C ASP A 420 30.92 11.47 10.80
N ALA A 421 30.01 10.53 11.07
CA ALA A 421 28.81 10.77 11.87
C ALA A 421 28.97 10.21 13.29
N ASP A 422 28.75 11.06 14.30
CA ASP A 422 28.76 10.65 15.71
C ASP A 422 27.42 9.96 16.07
N THR A 423 27.49 8.67 16.43
CA THR A 423 26.31 7.82 16.69
C THR A 423 26.40 7.07 18.03
N PRO A 424 26.57 7.75 19.17
CA PRO A 424 26.93 7.11 20.45
C PRO A 424 25.90 6.07 20.92
N MET A 425 24.60 6.34 20.74
CA MET A 425 23.53 5.38 21.07
C MET A 425 23.56 4.15 20.17
N GLY A 426 23.83 4.32 18.87
CA GLY A 426 23.94 3.22 17.92
C GLY A 426 25.17 2.36 18.19
N ALA A 427 26.31 2.98 18.51
CA ALA A 427 27.54 2.30 18.88
C ALA A 427 27.35 1.43 20.14
N LEU A 428 26.69 1.99 21.16
CA LEU A 428 26.38 1.24 22.38
C LEU A 428 25.39 0.09 22.10
N ALA A 429 24.35 0.33 21.30
CA ALA A 429 23.42 -0.71 20.89
C ALA A 429 24.14 -1.86 20.16
N ALA A 430 25.04 -1.54 19.22
CA ALA A 430 25.85 -2.53 18.52
C ALA A 430 26.70 -3.36 19.48
N ALA A 431 27.36 -2.73 20.45
CA ALA A 431 28.15 -3.42 21.47
C ALA A 431 27.30 -4.29 22.41
N LEU A 432 26.07 -3.88 22.73
CA LEU A 432 25.15 -4.67 23.54
C LEU A 432 24.66 -5.91 22.80
N TYR A 433 24.22 -5.76 21.54
CA TYR A 433 23.83 -6.90 20.72
C TYR A 433 25.01 -7.83 20.40
N ALA A 434 26.22 -7.30 20.20
CA ALA A 434 27.42 -8.11 20.01
C ALA A 434 27.65 -9.02 21.21
N ARG A 435 27.66 -8.46 22.43
CA ARG A 435 27.77 -9.27 23.65
C ARG A 435 26.63 -10.30 23.76
N PHE A 436 25.39 -9.87 23.53
CA PHE A 436 24.24 -10.76 23.64
C PHE A 436 24.32 -11.95 22.67
N VAL A 437 24.71 -11.72 21.42
CA VAL A 437 24.72 -12.73 20.36
C VAL A 437 25.99 -13.57 20.38
N GLU A 438 27.15 -12.98 20.65
CA GLU A 438 28.46 -13.61 20.44
C GLU A 438 29.10 -14.12 21.73
N GLU A 439 28.72 -13.57 22.89
CA GLU A 439 29.32 -13.92 24.19
C GLU A 439 28.30 -14.56 25.15
N GLU A 440 27.01 -14.40 24.89
CA GLU A 440 25.90 -14.85 25.74
C GLU A 440 24.98 -15.81 24.96
N ASP A 441 23.75 -16.02 25.42
CA ASP A 441 22.81 -17.01 24.87
C ASP A 441 21.89 -16.47 23.75
N GLY A 442 22.17 -15.29 23.20
CA GLY A 442 21.27 -14.57 22.29
C GLY A 442 21.20 -15.08 20.85
N THR A 443 22.12 -15.94 20.41
CA THR A 443 22.11 -16.52 19.05
C THR A 443 20.78 -17.21 18.75
N GLY A 444 20.15 -16.86 17.62
CA GLY A 444 18.90 -17.48 17.18
C GLY A 444 17.66 -17.11 18.02
N GLN A 445 17.79 -16.20 18.99
CA GLN A 445 16.65 -15.60 19.68
C GLN A 445 16.15 -14.35 18.94
N ASP A 446 14.92 -13.94 19.21
CA ASP A 446 14.40 -12.66 18.75
C ASP A 446 15.21 -11.49 19.34
N PHE A 447 15.36 -10.40 18.61
CA PHE A 447 16.09 -9.23 19.10
C PHE A 447 15.48 -8.60 20.38
N SER A 448 14.20 -8.84 20.65
CA SER A 448 13.52 -8.46 21.90
C SER A 448 13.91 -9.29 23.14
N ALA A 449 14.63 -10.41 22.96
CA ALA A 449 15.14 -11.25 24.05
C ALA A 449 16.22 -10.55 24.93
N MET A 450 16.54 -9.30 24.61
CA MET A 450 17.23 -8.37 25.51
C MET A 450 16.54 -8.22 26.88
N LEU A 451 15.21 -8.35 26.98
CA LEU A 451 14.53 -8.24 28.27
C LEU A 451 14.96 -9.34 29.27
N PRO A 452 14.85 -10.65 28.97
CA PRO A 452 15.38 -11.71 29.83
C PRO A 452 16.86 -11.53 30.18
N ARG A 453 17.66 -10.98 29.24
CA ARG A 453 19.06 -10.65 29.47
C ARG A 453 19.23 -9.58 30.56
N PHE A 454 18.42 -8.52 30.54
CA PHE A 454 18.48 -7.45 31.55
C PHE A 454 17.90 -7.84 32.90
N GLU A 455 16.85 -8.65 32.94
CA GLU A 455 16.24 -9.17 34.18
C GLU A 455 17.24 -9.93 35.05
N LYS A 456 18.11 -10.74 34.42
CA LYS A 456 19.12 -11.55 35.10
C LYS A 456 20.30 -10.75 35.68
N ARG A 457 20.45 -9.46 35.32
CA ARG A 457 21.64 -8.67 35.64
C ARG A 457 21.41 -7.68 36.78
N GLY A 458 22.39 -7.55 37.68
CA GLY A 458 22.45 -6.48 38.68
C GLY A 458 22.89 -5.14 38.07
N HIS A 459 22.66 -4.04 38.80
CA HIS A 459 23.30 -2.77 38.47
C HIS A 459 24.82 -2.94 38.63
N GLN A 460 25.60 -2.58 37.61
CA GLN A 460 27.07 -2.63 37.67
C GLN A 460 27.64 -1.30 38.14
#